data_AF-A0A913XX39-F1
#
_entry.id   AF-A0A913XX39-F1
#
_cell.length_a   1.000
_cell.length_b   1.000
_cell.length_c   1.000
_cell.angle_alpha   90.00
_cell.angle_beta   90.00
_cell.angle_gamma   90.00
#
_symmetry.space_group_name_H-M   'P 1'
#
loop_
_entity.id
_entity.type
_entity.pdbx_description
1 polymer ?
#
loop_
_entity_poly.entity_id
_entity_poly.type
_entity_poly.pdbx_seq_one_letter_code
_entity_poly.pdbx_strand_id
1 'polypeptide(L)'
;MAGEKVLKNISGVYCRLFDHRPIIQSECKYFVREFEGKRNDREVERLNESLQKVRQIEEEIPKCVEKANQFEELKQQLRAARQSCHDILVKEEEDLQHERREQIKEDAKKDWEKFQLEMNEEEEKIRKEFEQEAEKLREKYGVKQATIH
;
A
#
# COMPACT_ATOMS: atom_id res chain seq x y z
N MET A 1 -14.11 -29.15 98.27
CA MET A 1 -14.96 -28.49 97.25
C MET A 1 -14.36 -27.19 96.66
N ALA A 2 -13.61 -26.37 97.40
CA ALA A 2 -12.99 -25.15 96.83
C ALA A 2 -11.73 -25.43 95.98
N GLY A 3 -10.84 -26.32 96.42
CA GLY A 3 -9.59 -26.64 95.71
C GLY A 3 -9.78 -27.29 94.34
N GLU A 4 -10.78 -28.15 94.20
CA GLU A 4 -11.16 -28.75 92.90
C GLU A 4 -11.57 -27.71 91.87
N LYS A 5 -12.30 -26.67 92.31
CA LYS A 5 -12.74 -25.56 91.45
C LYS A 5 -11.55 -24.76 90.92
N VAL A 6 -10.56 -24.51 91.79
CA VAL A 6 -9.32 -23.80 91.42
C VAL A 6 -8.52 -24.61 90.41
N LEU A 7 -8.35 -25.91 90.65
CA LEU A 7 -7.63 -26.82 89.74
C LEU A 7 -8.29 -26.89 88.35
N LYS A 8 -9.64 -26.95 88.31
CA LYS A 8 -10.40 -26.94 87.05
C LYS A 8 -10.23 -25.63 86.28
N ASN A 9 -10.21 -24.49 86.99
CA ASN A 9 -10.00 -23.18 86.38
C ASN A 9 -8.57 -23.02 85.84
N ILE A 10 -7.55 -23.45 86.58
CA ILE A 10 -6.15 -23.41 86.14
C ILE A 10 -5.98 -24.27 84.89
N SER A 11 -6.51 -25.51 84.92
CA SER A 11 -6.45 -26.41 83.77
C SER A 11 -7.19 -25.84 82.55
N GLY A 12 -8.34 -25.20 82.75
CA GLY A 12 -9.08 -24.52 81.68
C GLY A 12 -8.35 -23.32 81.07
N VAL A 13 -7.64 -22.53 81.89
CA VAL A 13 -6.79 -21.43 81.39
C VAL A 13 -5.60 -21.99 80.63
N TYR A 14 -4.98 -23.05 81.14
CA TYR A 14 -3.86 -23.72 80.49
C TYR A 14 -4.25 -24.27 79.11
N CYS A 15 -5.39 -24.97 79.00
CA CYS A 15 -5.89 -25.47 77.73
C CYS A 15 -6.19 -24.37 76.70
N ARG A 16 -6.62 -23.17 77.14
CA ARG A 16 -6.88 -22.04 76.23
C ARG A 16 -5.61 -21.35 75.77
N LEU A 17 -4.59 -21.25 76.62
CA LEU A 17 -3.29 -20.67 76.26
C LEU A 17 -2.58 -21.46 75.16
N PHE A 18 -2.76 -22.77 75.15
CA PHE A 18 -2.22 -23.67 74.12
C PHE A 18 -3.24 -24.03 73.03
N ASP A 19 -4.40 -23.35 72.98
CA ASP A 19 -5.32 -23.52 71.88
C ASP A 19 -4.84 -22.66 70.70
N HIS A 20 -4.10 -23.27 69.78
CA HIS A 20 -3.55 -22.59 68.60
C HIS A 20 -4.59 -22.41 67.48
N ARG A 21 -5.78 -23.02 67.60
CA ARG A 21 -6.82 -22.97 66.57
C ARG A 21 -7.25 -21.54 66.20
N PRO A 22 -7.42 -20.59 67.14
CA PRO A 22 -7.75 -19.21 66.81
C PRO A 22 -6.66 -18.51 66.01
N ILE A 23 -5.39 -18.74 66.34
CA ILE A 23 -4.23 -18.15 65.66
C ILE A 23 -4.13 -18.72 64.24
N ILE A 24 -4.20 -20.04 64.10
CA ILE A 24 -4.15 -20.67 62.77
C ILE A 24 -5.34 -20.22 61.91
N GLN A 25 -6.55 -20.14 62.48
CA GLN A 25 -7.71 -19.63 61.74
C GLN A 25 -7.55 -18.17 61.33
N SER A 26 -6.98 -17.30 62.18
CA SER A 26 -6.74 -15.91 61.81
C SER A 26 -5.69 -15.80 60.71
N GLU A 27 -4.62 -16.58 60.78
CA GLU A 27 -3.58 -16.61 59.74
C GLU A 27 -4.11 -17.15 58.41
N CYS A 28 -4.90 -18.24 58.42
CA CYS A 28 -5.55 -18.74 57.20
C CYS A 28 -6.49 -17.69 56.59
N LYS A 29 -7.29 -17.00 57.41
CA LYS A 29 -8.20 -15.93 56.93
C LYS A 29 -7.42 -14.73 56.39
N TYR A 30 -6.30 -14.38 57.02
CA TYR A 30 -5.42 -13.32 56.54
C TYR A 30 -4.79 -13.69 55.20
N PHE A 31 -4.25 -14.90 55.09
CA PHE A 31 -3.67 -15.42 53.85
C PHE A 31 -4.65 -15.38 52.69
N VAL A 32 -5.86 -15.94 52.87
CA VAL A 32 -6.93 -15.90 51.85
C VAL A 32 -7.28 -14.46 51.47
N ARG A 33 -7.41 -13.55 52.45
CA ARG A 33 -7.74 -12.15 52.17
C ARG A 33 -6.68 -11.43 51.36
N GLU A 34 -5.40 -11.61 51.70
CA GLU A 34 -4.31 -10.91 51.01
C GLU A 34 -4.00 -11.51 49.64
N PHE A 35 -4.03 -12.85 49.51
CA PHE A 35 -3.61 -13.54 48.29
C PHE A 35 -4.75 -13.83 47.32
N GLU A 36 -5.93 -14.23 47.79
CA GLU A 36 -7.08 -14.48 46.91
C GLU A 36 -7.93 -13.21 46.76
N GLY A 37 -8.14 -12.45 47.84
CA GLY A 37 -9.01 -11.28 47.83
C GLY A 37 -8.38 -10.02 47.22
N LYS A 38 -7.24 -9.56 47.73
CA LYS A 38 -6.62 -8.29 47.30
C LYS A 38 -5.79 -8.40 46.03
N ARG A 39 -5.11 -9.54 45.84
CA ARG A 39 -4.27 -9.79 44.64
C ARG A 39 -5.09 -10.30 43.47
N ASN A 40 -6.17 -11.06 43.72
CA ASN A 40 -7.23 -11.44 42.77
C ASN A 40 -6.72 -11.68 41.34
N ASP A 41 -5.70 -12.53 41.21
CA ASP A 41 -5.05 -12.93 39.95
C ASP A 41 -4.57 -11.79 39.03
N ARG A 42 -4.49 -10.56 39.55
CA ARG A 42 -4.12 -9.37 38.77
C ARG A 42 -2.72 -9.46 38.17
N GLU A 43 -1.83 -10.22 38.81
CA GLU A 43 -0.49 -10.52 38.29
C GLU A 43 -0.56 -11.47 37.08
N VAL A 44 -1.45 -12.46 37.12
CA VAL A 44 -1.70 -13.40 36.02
C VAL A 44 -2.34 -12.67 34.83
N GLU A 45 -3.30 -11.79 35.07
CA GLU A 45 -3.90 -10.95 34.02
C GLU A 45 -2.84 -10.07 33.36
N ARG A 46 -2.00 -9.37 34.13
CA ARG A 46 -0.90 -8.55 33.59
C ARG A 46 0.12 -9.36 32.79
N LEU A 47 0.44 -10.58 33.24
CA LEU A 47 1.32 -11.48 32.52
C LEU A 47 0.68 -11.92 31.19
N ASN A 48 -0.62 -12.24 31.20
CA ASN A 48 -1.36 -12.58 29.99
C ASN A 48 -1.43 -11.41 29.00
N GLU A 49 -1.68 -10.19 29.47
CA GLU A 49 -1.64 -8.99 28.63
C GLU A 49 -0.25 -8.77 28.02
N SER A 50 0.80 -8.97 28.81
CA SER A 50 2.18 -8.83 28.34
C SER A 50 2.52 -9.91 27.31
N LEU A 51 2.08 -11.15 27.55
CA LEU A 51 2.24 -12.26 26.61
C LEU A 51 1.52 -12.01 25.29
N GLN A 52 0.30 -11.47 25.33
CA GLN A 52 -0.45 -11.09 24.13
C GLN A 52 0.29 -10.02 23.33
N LYS A 53 0.83 -9.00 23.98
CA LYS A 53 1.63 -7.95 23.32
C LYS A 53 2.89 -8.53 22.67
N VAL A 54 3.59 -9.43 23.35
CA VAL A 54 4.78 -10.10 22.79
C VAL A 54 4.41 -10.92 21.56
N ARG A 55 3.33 -11.70 21.60
CA ARG A 55 2.86 -12.47 20.43
C ARG A 55 2.49 -11.58 19.25
N GLN A 56 1.79 -10.47 19.50
CA GLN A 56 1.47 -9.50 18.45
C GLN A 56 2.75 -8.94 17.80
N ILE A 57 3.75 -8.61 18.61
CA ILE A 57 5.04 -8.12 18.11
C ILE A 57 5.76 -9.22 17.30
N GLU A 58 5.78 -10.46 17.78
CA GLU A 58 6.37 -11.59 17.06
C GLU A 58 5.71 -11.85 15.70
N GLU A 59 4.39 -11.64 15.59
CA GLU A 59 3.66 -11.78 14.32
C GLU A 59 3.90 -10.61 13.36
N GLU A 60 4.08 -9.39 13.87
CA GLU A 60 4.27 -8.19 13.05
C GLU A 60 5.71 -7.98 12.58
N ILE A 61 6.72 -8.41 13.35
CA ILE A 61 8.14 -8.26 12.99
C ILE A 61 8.45 -8.86 11.59
N PRO A 62 8.06 -10.10 11.25
CA PRO A 62 8.31 -10.66 9.93
C PRO A 62 7.70 -9.82 8.80
N LYS A 63 6.47 -9.34 8.99
CA LYS A 63 5.78 -8.48 8.01
C LYS A 63 6.52 -7.15 7.81
N CYS A 64 7.05 -6.57 8.88
CA CYS A 64 7.88 -5.38 8.81
C CYS A 64 9.18 -5.63 8.04
N VAL A 65 9.83 -6.78 8.25
CA VAL A 65 11.05 -7.16 7.53
C VAL A 65 10.76 -7.36 6.04
N GLU A 66 9.67 -8.04 5.67
CA GLU A 66 9.27 -8.21 4.27
C GLU A 66 9.04 -6.87 3.58
N LYS A 67 8.30 -5.94 4.23
CA LYS A 67 8.10 -4.60 3.71
C LYS A 67 9.39 -3.80 3.58
N ALA A 68 10.32 -3.93 4.54
CA ALA A 68 11.62 -3.27 4.47
C ALA A 68 12.44 -3.74 3.26
N ASN A 69 12.38 -5.03 2.94
CA ASN A 69 13.04 -5.56 1.73
C ASN A 69 12.41 -4.99 0.45
N GLN A 70 11.09 -4.90 0.39
CA GLN A 70 10.38 -4.26 -0.75
C GLN A 70 10.76 -2.78 -0.91
N PHE A 71 10.95 -2.05 0.20
CA PHE A 71 11.43 -0.67 0.15
C PHE A 71 12.84 -0.54 -0.42
N GLU A 72 13.74 -1.48 -0.12
CA GLU A 72 15.09 -1.45 -0.68
C GLU A 72 15.06 -1.74 -2.20
N GLU A 73 14.20 -2.64 -2.66
CA GLU A 73 13.99 -2.88 -4.10
C GLU A 73 13.43 -1.64 -4.80
N LEU A 74 12.39 -1.02 -4.23
CA LEU A 74 11.81 0.23 -4.75
C LEU A 74 12.86 1.34 -4.84
N LYS A 75 13.72 1.46 -3.83
CA LYS A 75 14.81 2.43 -3.79
C LYS A 75 15.86 2.16 -4.87
N GLN A 76 16.17 0.90 -5.16
CA GLN A 76 17.05 0.55 -6.28
C GLN A 76 16.43 0.90 -7.63
N GLN A 77 15.15 0.57 -7.84
CA GLN A 77 14.41 0.92 -9.06
C GLN A 77 14.37 2.44 -9.26
N LEU A 78 14.11 3.20 -8.20
CA LEU A 78 14.10 4.67 -8.26
C LEU A 78 15.49 5.23 -8.60
N ARG A 79 16.56 4.65 -8.05
CA ARG A 79 17.94 5.03 -8.40
C ARG A 79 18.25 4.74 -9.87
N ALA A 80 17.85 3.57 -10.38
CA ALA A 80 18.02 3.22 -11.78
C ALA A 80 17.24 4.16 -12.70
N ALA A 81 15.96 4.43 -12.40
CA ALA A 81 15.15 5.37 -13.17
C ALA A 81 15.76 6.78 -13.19
N ARG A 82 16.22 7.27 -12.03
CA ARG A 82 16.93 8.55 -11.93
C ARG A 82 18.20 8.57 -12.80
N GLN A 83 18.99 7.50 -12.77
CA GLN A 83 20.20 7.40 -13.58
C GLN A 83 19.86 7.43 -15.07
N SER A 84 18.85 6.66 -15.49
CA SER A 84 18.38 6.67 -16.88
C SER A 84 17.91 8.05 -17.33
N CYS A 85 17.15 8.78 -16.49
CA CYS A 85 16.76 10.14 -16.81
C CYS A 85 17.96 11.07 -16.93
N HIS A 86 18.96 10.93 -16.05
CA HIS A 86 20.19 11.72 -16.13
C HIS A 86 20.97 11.40 -17.41
N ASP A 87 21.12 10.13 -17.75
CA ASP A 87 21.84 9.69 -18.95
C ASP A 87 21.13 10.16 -20.23
N ILE A 88 19.79 10.23 -20.25
CA ILE A 88 19.02 10.81 -21.35
C ILE A 88 19.32 12.31 -21.48
N LEU A 89 19.26 13.05 -20.37
CA LEU A 89 19.51 14.49 -20.37
C LEU A 89 20.95 14.82 -20.83
N VAL A 90 21.94 14.07 -20.34
CA VAL A 90 23.33 14.25 -20.76
C VAL A 90 23.49 13.94 -22.25
N LYS A 91 22.87 12.86 -22.75
CA LYS A 91 22.90 12.55 -24.18
C LYS A 91 22.22 13.61 -25.04
N GLU A 92 21.13 14.21 -24.57
CA GLU A 92 20.46 15.32 -25.27
C GLU A 92 21.34 16.57 -25.28
N GLU A 93 22.03 16.88 -24.19
CA GLU A 93 22.94 18.02 -24.08
C GLU A 93 24.22 17.84 -24.92
N GLU A 94 24.74 16.61 -24.99
CA GLU A 94 25.91 16.23 -25.80
C GLU A 94 25.59 15.93 -27.26
N ASP A 95 24.32 15.98 -27.67
CA ASP A 95 23.87 15.65 -29.02
C ASP A 95 24.21 16.76 -30.03
N LEU A 96 25.48 16.82 -30.42
CA LEU A 96 26.03 17.74 -31.42
C LEU A 96 25.34 17.65 -32.80
N GLN A 97 24.52 16.62 -33.04
CA GLN A 97 23.78 16.42 -34.28
C GLN A 97 22.28 16.72 -34.14
N HIS A 98 21.82 17.20 -32.98
CA HIS A 98 20.43 17.57 -32.73
C HIS A 98 19.94 18.57 -33.78
N GLU A 99 20.66 19.68 -33.95
CA GLU A 99 20.32 20.73 -34.93
C GLU A 99 20.30 20.20 -36.36
N ARG A 100 21.27 19.36 -36.76
CA ARG A 100 21.30 18.74 -38.09
C ARG A 100 20.08 17.85 -38.31
N ARG A 101 19.69 17.04 -37.32
CA ARG A 101 18.53 16.15 -37.43
C ARG A 101 17.21 16.91 -37.50
N GLU A 102 17.08 17.98 -36.72
CA GLU A 102 15.91 18.85 -36.78
C GLU A 102 15.80 19.55 -38.15
N GLN A 103 16.91 20.03 -38.71
CA GLN A 103 16.93 20.57 -40.08
C GLN A 103 16.49 19.54 -41.12
N ILE A 104 17.01 18.30 -41.05
CA ILE A 104 16.60 17.22 -41.96
C ILE A 104 15.10 16.91 -41.83
N LYS A 105 14.55 16.93 -40.60
CA LYS A 105 13.11 16.74 -40.38
C LYS A 105 12.28 17.88 -40.96
N GLU A 106 12.70 19.12 -40.79
CA GLU A 106 12.02 20.28 -41.36
C GLU A 106 12.04 20.23 -42.89
N ASP A 107 13.17 19.88 -43.50
CA ASP A 107 13.28 19.79 -44.96
C ASP A 107 12.43 18.64 -45.51
N ALA A 108 12.47 17.46 -44.86
CA ALA A 108 11.60 16.35 -45.23
C ALA A 108 10.10 16.70 -45.09
N LYS A 109 9.74 17.52 -44.09
CA LYS A 109 8.37 18.01 -43.92
C LYS A 109 7.96 18.96 -45.05
N LYS A 110 8.82 19.89 -45.44
CA LYS A 110 8.56 20.78 -46.59
C LYS A 110 8.42 20.00 -47.89
N ASP A 111 9.28 19.02 -48.12
CA ASP A 111 9.21 18.15 -49.29
C ASP A 111 7.91 17.35 -49.32
N TRP A 112 7.45 16.87 -48.15
CA TRP A 112 6.17 16.18 -48.02
C TRP A 112 4.97 17.11 -48.30
N GLU A 113 4.98 18.33 -47.75
CA GLU A 113 3.94 19.32 -48.01
C GLU A 113 3.87 19.68 -49.50
N LYS A 114 5.02 19.82 -50.15
CA LYS A 114 5.11 20.06 -51.58
C LYS A 114 4.54 18.89 -52.39
N PHE A 115 4.92 17.66 -52.04
CA PHE A 115 4.39 16.46 -52.69
C PHE A 115 2.87 16.35 -52.55
N GLN A 116 2.33 16.65 -51.37
CA GLN A 116 0.88 16.66 -51.13
C GLN A 116 0.17 17.72 -51.99
N LEU A 117 0.76 18.90 -52.14
CA LEU A 117 0.22 19.95 -53.02
C LEU A 117 0.20 19.50 -54.48
N GLU A 118 1.32 18.97 -54.98
CA GLU A 118 1.45 18.44 -56.34
C GLU A 118 0.41 17.32 -56.58
N MET A 119 0.21 16.43 -55.60
CA MET A 119 -0.78 15.36 -55.71
C MET A 119 -2.22 15.86 -55.73
N ASN A 120 -2.55 16.86 -54.92
CA ASN A 120 -3.87 17.48 -54.95
C ASN A 120 -4.14 18.20 -56.28
N GLU A 121 -3.12 18.86 -56.86
CA GLU A 121 -3.24 19.49 -58.18
C GLU A 121 -3.47 18.46 -59.30
N GLU A 122 -2.78 17.32 -59.26
CA GLU A 122 -3.00 16.22 -60.19
C GLU A 122 -4.39 15.61 -60.02
N GLU A 123 -4.84 15.40 -58.79
CA GLU A 123 -6.19 14.91 -58.51
C GLU A 123 -7.26 15.88 -59.04
N GLU A 124 -7.09 17.20 -58.85
CA GLU A 124 -7.98 18.19 -59.42
C GLU A 124 -8.01 18.18 -60.95
N LYS A 125 -6.85 18.02 -61.60
CA LYS A 125 -6.77 17.92 -63.07
C LYS A 125 -7.53 16.69 -63.55
N ILE A 126 -7.31 15.53 -62.95
CA ILE A 126 -8.01 14.29 -63.28
C ILE A 126 -9.51 14.45 -63.06
N ARG A 127 -9.94 15.07 -61.95
CA ARG A 127 -11.36 15.36 -61.69
C ARG A 127 -11.97 16.25 -62.77
N LYS A 128 -11.28 17.33 -63.16
CA LYS A 128 -11.73 18.24 -64.24
C LYS A 128 -11.80 17.54 -65.59
N GLU A 129 -10.80 16.73 -65.95
CA GLU A 129 -10.81 15.95 -67.18
C GLU A 129 -11.95 14.92 -67.19
N PHE A 130 -12.16 14.23 -66.08
CA PHE A 130 -13.26 13.29 -65.92
C PHE A 130 -14.62 14.00 -66.03
N GLU A 131 -14.79 15.16 -65.40
CA GLU A 131 -16.03 15.94 -65.47
C GLU A 131 -16.31 16.45 -66.89
N GLN A 132 -15.29 16.97 -67.57
CA GLN A 132 -15.40 17.38 -68.98
C GLN A 132 -15.75 16.21 -69.89
N GLU A 133 -15.11 15.05 -69.72
CA GLU A 133 -15.40 13.88 -70.54
C GLU A 133 -16.79 13.30 -70.22
N ALA A 134 -17.20 13.31 -68.96
CA ALA A 134 -18.55 12.94 -68.53
C ALA A 134 -19.61 13.90 -69.11
N GLU A 135 -19.32 15.20 -69.18
CA GLU A 135 -20.19 16.21 -69.79
C GLU A 135 -20.32 16.00 -71.30
N LYS A 136 -19.21 15.79 -72.01
CA LYS A 136 -19.24 15.38 -73.44
C LYS A 136 -20.04 14.11 -73.66
N LEU A 137 -19.91 13.12 -72.77
CA LEU A 137 -20.71 11.89 -72.84
C LEU A 137 -22.21 12.19 -72.63
N ARG A 138 -22.56 13.05 -71.66
CA ARG A 138 -23.94 13.47 -71.39
C ARG A 138 -24.54 14.23 -72.58
N GLU A 139 -23.79 15.10 -73.23
CA GLU A 139 -24.21 15.82 -74.44
C GLU A 139 -24.42 14.85 -75.62
N LYS A 140 -23.47 13.93 -75.84
CA LYS A 140 -23.52 12.95 -76.94
C LYS A 140 -24.67 11.95 -76.82
N TYR A 141 -25.05 11.58 -75.59
CA TYR A 141 -26.11 10.61 -75.32
C TYR A 141 -27.42 11.22 -74.77
N GLY A 142 -27.51 12.56 -74.67
CA GLY A 142 -28.75 13.27 -74.34
C GLY A 142 -29.32 12.98 -72.95
N VAL A 143 -28.49 12.59 -71.97
CA VAL A 143 -28.97 12.23 -70.63
C VAL A 143 -29.12 13.49 -69.77
N LYS A 144 -30.34 14.03 -69.73
CA LYS A 144 -30.74 15.02 -68.70
C LYS A 144 -30.77 14.33 -67.34
N GLN A 145 -30.21 14.98 -66.31
CA GLN A 145 -30.23 14.49 -64.94
C GLN A 145 -31.68 14.22 -64.48
N ALA A 146 -31.94 13.02 -63.98
CA ALA A 146 -33.08 12.80 -63.10
C ALA A 146 -32.76 13.46 -61.76
N THR A 147 -33.41 14.58 -61.47
CA THR A 147 -33.55 15.12 -60.12
C THR A 147 -34.16 14.03 -59.24
N ILE A 148 -33.45 13.61 -58.20
CA ILE A 148 -34.02 12.80 -57.13
C ILE A 148 -33.98 13.68 -55.87
N HIS A 149 -35.19 13.97 -55.37
CA HIS A 149 -35.46 14.60 -54.08
C HIS A 149 -34.94 13.75 -52.91
#